data_AF-A0A2A6LDR7-F1
#
_entry.id   AF-A0A2A6LDR7-F1
#
_cell.length_a   1.000
_cell.length_b   1.000
_cell.length_c   1.000
_cell.angle_alpha   90.00
_cell.angle_beta   90.00
_cell.angle_gamma   90.00
#
_symmetry.space_group_name_H-M   'P 1'
#
loop_
_entity.id
_entity.type
_entity.pdbx_description
1 polymer ?
#
loop_
_entity_poly.entity_id
_entity_poly.type
_entity_poly.pdbx_seq_one_letter_code
_entity_poly.pdbx_strand_id
1 'polypeptide(L)'
;MLAKAKVVVEARVKSLSIGESGLLAAEPDVPTRMIRIDLEITRVIKGKYPRKEATVYGVAFPPGPFMELATMALITGLGGDDTFEWELSRSELGPGLELYTMNNCSYYKFRDDLFRR
;
A
#
# COMPACT_ATOMS: atom_id res chain seq x y z
N MET A 1 -3.91 14.33 3.56
CA MET A 1 -4.75 14.74 4.72
C MET A 1 -5.73 13.61 5.09
N LEU A 2 -5.74 13.16 6.34
CA LEU A 2 -6.70 12.18 6.88
C LEU A 2 -8.17 12.52 6.59
N ALA A 3 -8.49 13.81 6.43
CA ALA A 3 -9.83 14.29 6.13
C ALA A 3 -10.41 13.68 4.83
N LYS A 4 -9.58 13.49 3.79
CA LYS A 4 -10.03 12.99 2.47
C LYS A 4 -10.14 11.46 2.39
N ALA A 5 -9.41 10.72 3.23
CA ALA A 5 -9.40 9.26 3.19
C ALA A 5 -10.75 8.65 3.63
N LYS A 6 -11.30 7.72 2.85
CA LYS A 6 -12.62 7.09 3.15
C LYS A 6 -12.51 5.92 4.13
N VAL A 7 -11.43 5.14 4.04
CA VAL A 7 -11.14 4.00 4.92
C VAL A 7 -9.68 4.12 5.38
N VAL A 8 -9.44 3.94 6.67
CA VAL A 8 -8.11 3.93 7.28
C VAL A 8 -8.04 2.72 8.19
N VAL A 9 -6.99 1.92 8.04
CA VAL A 9 -6.76 0.70 8.80
C VAL A 9 -5.35 0.71 9.37
N GLU A 10 -5.19 0.07 10.52
CA GLU A 10 -3.91 -0.41 11.03
C GLU A 10 -3.74 -1.86 10.53
N ALA A 11 -2.57 -2.18 9.98
CA ALA A 11 -2.32 -3.46 9.36
C ALA A 11 -0.85 -3.89 9.46
N ARG A 12 -0.61 -5.19 9.33
CA ARG A 12 0.70 -5.84 9.29
C ARG A 12 0.94 -6.47 7.91
N VAL A 13 2.17 -6.42 7.40
CA VAL A 13 2.54 -7.10 6.16
C VAL A 13 2.73 -8.60 6.42
N LYS A 14 1.92 -9.43 5.77
CA LYS A 14 2.08 -10.90 5.76
C LYS A 14 3.00 -11.37 4.65
N SER A 15 2.91 -10.74 3.48
CA SER A 15 3.71 -11.08 2.32
C SER A 15 3.94 -9.85 1.46
N LEU A 16 5.10 -9.83 0.78
CA LEU A 16 5.41 -8.87 -0.27
C LEU A 16 6.05 -9.62 -1.43
N SER A 17 5.54 -9.41 -2.64
CA SER A 17 6.14 -9.95 -3.86
C SER A 17 6.12 -8.94 -4.99
N ILE A 18 7.11 -9.01 -5.87
CA ILE A 18 7.21 -8.17 -7.07
C ILE A 18 7.25 -9.09 -8.28
N GLY A 19 6.13 -9.16 -8.99
CA GLY A 19 5.94 -10.07 -10.11
C GLY A 19 5.55 -9.36 -11.39
N GLU A 20 5.62 -10.09 -12.49
CA GLU A 20 4.98 -9.68 -13.73
C GLU A 20 3.48 -9.53 -13.50
N SER A 21 2.89 -8.40 -13.93
CA SER A 21 1.46 -8.18 -13.82
C SER A 21 0.65 -8.73 -14.99
N GLY A 22 1.31 -9.08 -16.09
CA GLY A 22 0.67 -9.38 -17.36
C GLY A 22 0.14 -8.13 -18.10
N LEU A 23 0.37 -6.92 -17.58
CA LEU A 23 0.08 -5.69 -18.28
C LEU A 23 0.98 -5.56 -19.51
N LEU A 24 0.37 -5.23 -20.65
CA LEU A 24 1.08 -4.86 -21.86
C LEU A 24 1.09 -3.33 -21.94
N ALA A 25 2.24 -2.74 -21.68
CA ALA A 25 2.40 -1.30 -21.81
C ALA A 25 2.48 -0.90 -23.29
N ALA A 26 1.75 0.16 -23.66
CA ALA A 26 1.85 0.76 -24.99
C ALA A 26 3.13 1.58 -25.18
N GLU A 27 3.70 2.07 -24.08
CA GLU A 27 4.95 2.83 -24.04
C GLU A 27 6.07 2.00 -23.38
N PRO A 28 7.31 2.05 -23.89
CA PRO A 28 8.40 1.17 -23.46
C PRO A 28 8.87 1.40 -22.01
N ASP A 29 8.64 2.60 -21.45
CA ASP A 29 9.14 2.97 -20.12
C ASP A 29 8.09 2.80 -19.00
N VAL A 30 6.91 2.27 -19.32
CA VAL A 30 5.87 2.03 -18.31
C VAL A 30 6.12 0.66 -17.67
N PRO A 31 6.39 0.60 -16.34
CA PRO A 31 6.69 -0.65 -15.69
C PRO A 31 5.48 -1.56 -15.66
N THR A 32 5.68 -2.79 -16.13
CA THR A 32 4.69 -3.86 -16.12
C THR A 32 4.78 -4.74 -14.89
N ARG A 33 5.76 -4.53 -14.01
CA ARG A 33 5.89 -5.28 -12.76
C ARG A 33 5.05 -4.63 -11.67
N MET A 34 4.28 -5.45 -10.97
CA MET A 34 3.44 -5.02 -9.85
C MET A 34 3.97 -5.56 -8.53
N ILE A 35 3.94 -4.70 -7.53
CA ILE A 35 4.12 -5.08 -6.14
C ILE A 35 2.77 -5.56 -5.63
N ARG A 36 2.74 -6.77 -5.08
CA ARG A 36 1.61 -7.30 -4.32
C ARG A 36 2.00 -7.37 -2.86
N ILE A 37 1.16 -6.81 -1.99
CA ILE A 37 1.32 -6.89 -0.54
C ILE A 37 0.06 -7.52 0.03
N ASP A 38 0.20 -8.62 0.76
CA ASP A 38 -0.88 -9.18 1.55
C ASP A 38 -0.75 -8.65 2.99
N LEU A 39 -1.83 -8.10 3.52
CA LEU A 39 -1.92 -7.42 4.80
C LEU A 39 -2.87 -8.17 5.74
N GLU A 40 -2.52 -8.20 7.02
CA GLU A 40 -3.42 -8.53 8.13
C GLU A 40 -3.92 -7.25 8.78
N ILE A 41 -5.23 -7.05 8.85
CA ILE A 41 -5.85 -5.87 9.46
C ILE A 41 -5.99 -6.09 10.97
N THR A 42 -5.28 -5.29 11.75
CA THR A 42 -5.34 -5.33 13.22
C THR A 42 -6.47 -4.46 13.75
N ARG A 43 -6.73 -3.31 13.12
CA ARG A 43 -7.76 -2.36 13.56
C ARG A 43 -8.26 -1.48 12.41
N VAL A 44 -9.55 -1.15 12.43
CA VAL A 44 -10.11 -0.12 11.54
C VAL A 44 -10.12 1.22 12.28
N ILE A 45 -9.40 2.22 11.74
CA ILE A 45 -9.26 3.56 12.30
C ILE A 45 -10.37 4.50 11.79
N LYS A 46 -10.75 4.39 10.51
CA LYS A 46 -11.79 5.20 9.87
C LYS A 46 -12.52 4.39 8.80
N GLY A 47 -13.82 4.63 8.61
CA GLY A 47 -14.63 3.95 7.60
C GLY A 47 -15.06 2.54 8.02
N LYS A 48 -15.44 1.71 7.04
CA LYS A 48 -15.83 0.31 7.27
C LYS A 48 -14.98 -0.61 6.40
N TYR A 49 -14.37 -1.60 7.02
CA TYR A 49 -13.66 -2.68 6.32
C TYR A 49 -14.04 -4.02 6.95
N PRO A 50 -14.68 -4.95 6.21
CA PRO A 50 -15.30 -6.12 6.80
C PRO A 50 -14.36 -7.34 6.96
N ARG A 51 -13.14 -7.29 6.41
CA ARG A 51 -12.22 -8.42 6.38
C ARG A 51 -11.06 -8.22 7.35
N LYS A 52 -10.44 -9.33 7.76
CA LYS A 52 -9.20 -9.34 8.54
C LYS A 52 -7.94 -9.34 7.68
N GLU A 53 -8.08 -9.49 6.37
CA GLU A 53 -6.96 -9.50 5.44
C GLU A 53 -7.28 -8.63 4.23
N ALA A 54 -6.25 -8.00 3.66
CA ALA A 54 -6.33 -7.19 2.47
C ALA A 54 -5.14 -7.47 1.54
N THR A 55 -5.37 -7.71 0.26
CA THR A 55 -4.30 -7.68 -0.75
C THR A 55 -4.31 -6.33 -1.45
N VAL A 56 -3.20 -5.63 -1.42
CA VAL A 56 -3.01 -4.34 -2.10
C VAL A 56 -1.98 -4.48 -3.21
N TYR A 57 -2.24 -3.78 -4.32
CA TYR A 57 -1.33 -3.75 -5.45
C TYR A 57 -0.77 -2.34 -5.66
N GLY A 58 0.51 -2.26 -5.97
CA GLY A 58 1.19 -1.05 -6.43
C GLY A 58 1.92 -1.33 -7.73
N VAL A 59 2.19 -0.29 -8.51
CA VAL A 59 3.18 -0.40 -9.59
C VAL A 59 4.51 0.09 -9.06
N ALA A 60 5.62 -0.47 -9.53
CA ALA A 60 6.95 0.04 -9.22
C ALA A 60 7.25 1.31 -10.04
N PHE A 61 6.38 2.33 -9.93
CA PHE A 61 6.54 3.63 -10.59
C PHE A 61 6.36 4.76 -9.56
N PRO A 62 7.24 5.78 -9.53
CA PRO A 62 7.04 6.94 -8.67
C PRO A 62 5.85 7.79 -9.19
N PRO A 63 5.11 8.50 -8.30
CA PRO A 63 5.55 9.00 -7.01
C PRO A 63 4.73 8.40 -5.85
N GLY A 64 5.31 7.41 -5.19
CA GLY A 64 4.87 6.96 -3.88
C GLY A 64 6.12 6.64 -3.05
N PRO A 65 6.08 6.74 -1.72
CA PRO A 65 7.25 6.50 -0.87
C PRO A 65 7.51 4.99 -0.71
N PHE A 66 7.71 4.33 -1.85
CA PHE A 66 8.04 2.92 -1.96
C PHE A 66 9.42 2.64 -1.37
N MET A 67 10.34 3.61 -1.48
CA MET A 67 11.66 3.53 -0.88
C MET A 67 11.59 3.49 0.65
N GLU A 68 10.72 4.29 1.25
CA GLU A 68 10.49 4.37 2.68
C GLU A 68 9.79 3.11 3.19
N LEU A 69 8.84 2.56 2.42
CA LEU A 69 8.21 1.26 2.67
C LEU A 69 9.23 0.11 2.64
N ALA A 70 10.07 0.06 1.61
CA ALA A 70 11.11 -0.96 1.47
C ALA A 70 12.15 -0.83 2.59
N THR A 71 12.52 0.40 2.97
CA THR A 71 13.46 0.70 4.06
C THR A 71 12.90 0.28 5.41
N MET A 72 11.64 0.57 5.70
CA MET A 72 10.94 0.06 6.90
C MET A 72 11.01 -1.47 6.94
N ALA A 73 10.54 -2.15 5.89
CA ALA A 73 10.52 -3.61 5.84
C ALA A 73 11.91 -4.24 6.03
N LEU A 74 12.98 -3.57 5.58
CA LEU A 74 14.36 -3.97 5.77
C LEU A 74 14.87 -3.74 7.20
N ILE A 75 14.53 -2.60 7.84
CA ILE A 75 15.06 -2.22 9.16
C ILE A 75 14.33 -2.95 10.29
N THR A 76 13.00 -3.03 10.22
CA THR A 76 12.18 -3.55 11.33
C THR A 76 11.87 -5.04 11.19
N GLY A 77 12.19 -5.64 10.04
CA GLY A 77 11.70 -6.97 9.65
C GLY A 77 10.17 -7.02 9.53
N LEU A 78 9.61 -8.22 9.35
CA LEU A 78 8.15 -8.47 9.33
C LEU A 78 7.58 -8.62 10.76
N GLY A 79 8.13 -7.86 11.71
CA GLY A 79 7.83 -7.92 13.15
C GLY A 79 6.46 -7.33 13.51
N GLY A 80 6.28 -6.93 14.78
CA GLY A 80 5.07 -6.24 15.25
C GLY A 80 5.26 -4.76 15.54
N ASP A 81 6.49 -4.25 15.37
CA ASP A 81 6.90 -2.88 15.73
C ASP A 81 7.02 -1.95 14.50
N ASP A 82 6.50 -2.37 13.34
CA ASP A 82 6.72 -1.83 12.00
C ASP A 82 5.47 -1.15 11.39
N THR A 83 4.65 -0.51 12.22
CA THR A 83 3.40 0.13 11.75
C THR A 83 3.64 1.52 11.13
N PHE A 84 2.84 1.86 10.12
CA PHE A 84 2.82 3.16 9.45
C PHE A 84 1.39 3.50 9.01
N GLU A 85 1.12 4.79 8.78
CA GLU A 85 -0.18 5.25 8.28
C GLU A 85 -0.13 5.41 6.76
N TRP A 86 -1.17 4.93 6.05
CA TRP A 86 -1.25 5.02 4.59
C TRP A 86 -2.68 5.16 4.07
N GLU A 87 -2.89 5.98 3.05
CA GLU A 87 -4.16 6.09 2.33
C GLU A 87 -4.26 5.09 1.17
N LEU A 88 -5.32 4.27 1.18
CA LEU A 88 -5.64 3.37 0.07
C LEU A 88 -6.58 4.08 -0.92
N SER A 89 -6.09 4.38 -2.12
CA SER A 89 -6.92 4.98 -3.18
C SER A 89 -7.77 3.91 -3.85
N ARG A 90 -9.09 4.01 -3.72
CA ARG A 90 -10.04 3.12 -4.40
C ARG A 90 -10.27 3.55 -5.85
N SER A 91 -10.17 2.60 -6.76
CA SER A 91 -10.52 2.69 -8.17
C SER A 91 -11.59 1.66 -8.48
N GLU A 92 -12.70 2.06 -9.10
CA GLU A 92 -13.77 1.15 -9.51
C GLU A 92 -13.46 0.64 -10.93
N LEU A 93 -13.39 -0.69 -11.09
CA LEU A 93 -13.08 -1.35 -12.36
C LEU A 93 -14.33 -1.87 -13.07
N GLY A 94 -15.49 -1.85 -12.40
CA GLY A 94 -16.79 -2.29 -12.90
C GLY A 94 -17.77 -2.51 -11.74
N PRO A 95 -19.05 -2.85 -12.03
CA PRO A 95 -20.05 -3.06 -10.98
C PRO A 95 -19.63 -4.15 -10.00
N GLY A 96 -19.35 -3.75 -8.75
CA GLY A 96 -18.91 -4.67 -7.69
C GLY A 96 -17.44 -5.09 -7.74
N LEU A 97 -16.64 -4.54 -8.67
CA LEU A 97 -15.21 -4.82 -8.79
C LEU A 97 -14.39 -3.57 -8.44
N GLU A 98 -13.64 -3.66 -7.35
CA GLU A 98 -12.85 -2.54 -6.81
C GLU A 98 -11.36 -2.93 -6.77
N LEU A 99 -10.51 -1.98 -7.14
CA LEU A 99 -9.06 -2.04 -6.99
C LEU A 99 -8.61 -0.96 -6.02
N TYR A 100 -7.76 -1.30 -5.07
CA TYR A 100 -7.11 -0.33 -4.19
C TYR A 100 -5.66 -0.19 -4.62
N THR A 101 -5.24 1.05 -4.83
CA THR A 101 -3.91 1.39 -5.32
C THR A 101 -3.15 2.26 -4.33
N MET A 102 -1.83 2.09 -4.31
CA MET A 102 -0.90 2.90 -3.52
C MET A 102 -0.38 4.14 -4.27
N ASN A 103 -0.51 4.17 -5.60
CA ASN A 103 0.11 5.19 -6.44
C ASN A 103 -0.63 6.54 -6.45
N ASN A 104 -1.86 6.59 -5.94
CA ASN A 104 -2.68 7.80 -5.91
C ASN A 104 -2.96 8.24 -4.45
N CYS A 105 -1.96 8.04 -3.59
CA CYS A 105 -2.05 8.26 -2.15
C CYS A 105 -1.74 9.73 -1.82
N SER A 106 -2.68 10.43 -1.16
CA SER A 106 -2.51 11.83 -0.71
C SER A 106 -2.08 11.93 0.76
N TYR A 107 -1.79 10.82 1.42
CA TYR A 107 -1.36 10.76 2.81
C TYR A 107 -0.60 9.48 3.16
N TYR A 108 0.59 9.67 3.70
CA TYR A 108 1.33 8.63 4.40
C TYR A 108 2.08 9.25 5.58
N LYS A 109 2.31 8.47 6.63
CA LYS A 109 3.13 8.86 7.77
C LYS A 109 3.89 7.65 8.29
N PHE A 110 5.22 7.72 8.18
CA PHE A 110 6.13 6.76 8.78
C PHE A 110 6.52 7.20 10.19
N ARG A 111 7.10 6.28 10.98
CA ARG A 111 7.61 6.65 12.31
C ARG A 111 8.78 7.61 12.18
N ASP A 112 8.80 8.64 13.03
CA ASP A 112 9.81 9.71 13.00
C ASP A 112 11.21 9.21 13.41
N ASP A 113 11.32 8.08 14.11
CA ASP A 113 12.57 7.50 14.60
C ASP A 113 13.35 6.69 13.55
N LEU A 114 12.70 6.27 12.47
CA LEU A 114 13.31 5.47 11.40
C LEU A 114 13.93 6.31 10.29
N PHE A 115 13.43 7.53 10.11
CA PHE A 115 13.89 8.47 9.09
C PHE A 115 14.29 9.77 9.76
N ARG A 116 15.41 9.76 10.50
CA ARG A 116 16.06 11.00 10.95
C ARG A 116 16.36 11.87 9.72
N ARG A 117 15.73 13.04 9.66
CA ARG A 117 16.05 14.08 8.68
C ARG A 117 17.48 14.56 8.82
#